data_AF-A0A969W7U5-F1
#
_entry.id   AF-A0A969W7U5-F1
#
_cell.length_a   1.000
_cell.length_b   1.000
_cell.length_c   1.000
_cell.angle_alpha   90.00
_cell.angle_beta   90.00
_cell.angle_gamma   90.00
#
_symmetry.space_group_name_H-M   'P 1'
#
loop_
_entity.id
_entity.type
_entity.pdbx_description
1 polymer ?
#
loop_
_entity_poly.entity_id
_entity_poly.type
_entity_poly.pdbx_seq_one_letter_code
_entity_poly.pdbx_strand_id
1 'polypeptide(L)'
;MQGKDGMIFKVLGATTNGTFGNQTFGITSGTLGCSSDGVVTAEARRSMFASANVDQLAAEVAAGHGETLTTLASLYKITPADRPAFYALTQREYSQLFAKPDATTGDVLAALDTAMAKDARLSHYVG
;
A
#
# COMPACT_ATOMS: atom_id res chain seq x y z
N MET A 1 -27.08 -20.45 -38.74
CA MET A 1 -25.84 -21.12 -38.33
C MET A 1 -25.27 -20.37 -37.13
N GLN A 2 -24.85 -21.15 -36.11
CA GLN A 2 -24.12 -20.89 -34.84
C GLN A 2 -23.63 -19.44 -34.56
N GLY A 3 -23.87 -18.81 -33.39
CA GLY A 3 -23.35 -19.11 -32.03
C GLY A 3 -22.18 -18.14 -31.71
N LYS A 4 -21.96 -17.49 -30.55
CA LYS A 4 -22.21 -17.77 -29.13
C LYS A 4 -22.00 -16.48 -28.30
N ASP A 5 -22.73 -16.41 -27.18
CA ASP A 5 -22.47 -15.79 -25.86
C ASP A 5 -21.64 -14.50 -25.65
N GLY A 6 -22.23 -13.62 -24.84
CA GLY A 6 -21.56 -12.49 -24.21
C GLY A 6 -22.48 -11.51 -23.45
N MET A 7 -23.58 -11.96 -22.83
CA MET A 7 -24.10 -11.25 -21.64
C MET A 7 -23.11 -11.62 -20.52
N ILE A 8 -22.48 -10.72 -19.75
CA ILE A 8 -22.97 -9.92 -18.62
C ILE A 8 -21.70 -9.06 -18.28
N PHE A 9 -21.68 -7.72 -18.18
CA PHE A 9 -22.10 -6.92 -17.04
C PHE A 9 -22.00 -5.44 -17.44
N LYS A 10 -23.16 -4.80 -17.62
CA LYS A 10 -23.35 -3.38 -17.32
C LYS A 10 -22.90 -3.16 -15.87
N VAL A 11 -22.16 -2.09 -15.59
CA VAL A 11 -22.39 -1.15 -14.46
C VAL A 11 -21.14 -0.26 -14.25
N LEU A 12 -21.40 1.06 -14.27
CA LEU A 12 -20.62 2.17 -13.69
C LEU A 12 -19.39 2.68 -14.43
N GLY A 13 -19.63 3.21 -15.63
CA GLY A 13 -19.12 4.54 -15.93
C GLY A 13 -19.87 5.59 -15.09
N ALA A 14 -19.11 6.36 -14.33
CA ALA A 14 -19.41 7.70 -13.79
C ALA A 14 -20.77 7.94 -13.09
N THR A 15 -20.73 8.00 -11.75
CA THR A 15 -21.60 8.90 -10.97
C THR A 15 -20.74 9.83 -10.11
N THR A 16 -20.52 11.01 -10.68
CA THR A 16 -20.33 12.36 -10.12
C THR A 16 -20.82 12.61 -8.69
N ASN A 17 -19.97 13.31 -7.91
CA ASN A 17 -20.24 14.22 -6.77
C ASN A 17 -21.41 13.93 -5.81
N GLY A 18 -21.09 13.60 -4.54
CA GLY A 18 -21.88 14.04 -3.39
C GLY A 18 -22.28 12.99 -2.36
N THR A 19 -21.37 12.61 -1.45
CA THR A 19 -21.70 12.23 -0.06
C THR A 19 -20.55 12.60 0.89
N PHE A 20 -20.50 13.88 1.25
CA PHE A 20 -20.30 14.21 2.65
C PHE A 20 -21.34 13.43 3.48
N GLY A 21 -20.93 12.67 4.50
CA GLY A 21 -21.83 12.01 5.47
C GLY A 21 -21.63 10.49 5.54
N ASN A 22 -20.60 10.00 6.24
CA ASN A 22 -20.69 9.58 7.66
C ASN A 22 -21.65 8.36 7.82
N GLN A 23 -21.19 7.11 7.75
CA GLN A 23 -20.73 6.40 8.97
C GLN A 23 -20.12 4.99 8.76
N THR A 24 -19.48 4.64 7.63
CA THR A 24 -18.94 3.25 7.48
C THR A 24 -17.46 3.14 7.13
N PHE A 25 -16.76 4.23 6.81
CA PHE A 25 -15.28 4.26 6.84
C PHE A 25 -14.74 4.68 8.22
N GLY A 26 -15.50 4.36 9.27
CA GLY A 26 -15.18 4.64 10.68
C GLY A 26 -14.99 3.38 11.53
N ILE A 27 -15.10 2.17 10.97
CA ILE A 27 -15.01 0.90 11.74
C ILE A 27 -13.90 -0.05 11.27
N THR A 28 -13.23 0.19 10.13
CA THR A 28 -11.94 -0.48 9.81
C THR A 28 -10.73 0.38 10.17
N SER A 29 -10.92 1.37 11.05
CA SER A 29 -9.83 2.07 11.76
C SER A 29 -9.71 1.59 13.22
N GLY A 30 -10.48 0.56 13.59
CA GLY A 30 -10.40 -0.08 14.90
C GLY A 30 -9.11 -0.87 15.03
N THR A 31 -8.20 -0.36 15.86
CA THR A 31 -7.24 -1.14 16.66
C THR A 31 -6.04 -1.82 15.99
N LEU A 32 -5.46 -1.31 14.90
CA LEU A 32 -4.10 -1.75 14.52
C LEU A 32 -3.02 -0.91 15.22
N GLY A 33 -2.94 -1.07 16.56
CA GLY A 33 -1.66 -1.04 17.26
C GLY A 33 -1.15 0.27 17.86
N CYS A 34 -1.94 1.33 18.02
CA CYS A 34 -1.56 2.44 18.90
C CYS A 34 -1.74 1.99 20.36
N SER A 35 -0.72 1.34 20.93
CA SER A 35 -0.56 1.32 22.38
C SER A 35 -0.52 2.78 22.84
N SER A 36 -1.45 3.13 23.72
CA SER A 36 -1.55 4.40 24.42
C SER A 36 -0.26 4.73 25.17
N ASP A 37 0.71 5.30 24.48
CA ASP A 37 1.82 6.03 25.06
C ASP A 37 2.19 7.10 24.04
N GLY A 38 2.23 8.37 24.45
CA GLY A 38 2.08 9.55 23.58
C GLY A 38 3.21 9.83 22.57
N VAL A 39 3.90 8.80 22.08
CA VAL A 39 5.00 8.87 21.11
C VAL A 39 4.61 8.15 19.84
N VAL A 40 4.26 8.90 18.79
CA VAL A 40 4.08 8.34 17.44
C VAL A 40 5.43 7.89 16.91
N THR A 41 5.70 6.59 17.01
CA THR A 41 6.91 5.95 16.48
C THR A 41 7.00 6.09 14.96
N ALA A 42 8.20 5.95 14.40
CA ALA A 42 8.39 6.00 12.95
C ALA A 42 7.56 4.91 12.24
N GLU A 43 7.41 3.75 12.89
CA GLU A 43 6.60 2.64 12.42
C GLU A 43 5.10 2.96 12.41
N ALA A 44 4.58 3.57 13.49
CA ALA A 44 3.20 4.03 13.54
C ALA A 44 2.90 5.07 12.44
N ARG A 45 3.86 5.95 12.13
CA ARG A 45 3.74 6.89 11.01
C ARG A 45 3.68 6.18 9.65
N ARG A 46 4.51 5.15 9.44
CA ARG A 46 4.48 4.34 8.22
C ARG A 46 3.15 3.61 8.07
N SER A 47 2.66 2.98 9.13
CA SER A 47 1.40 2.24 9.11
C SER A 47 0.20 3.15 8.87
N MET A 48 0.13 4.32 9.52
CA MET A 48 -0.93 5.31 9.26
C MET A 48 -0.89 5.85 7.84
N PHE A 49 0.30 6.14 7.30
CA PHE A 49 0.43 6.64 5.94
C PHE A 49 0.04 5.58 4.91
N ALA A 50 0.57 4.36 5.06
CA ALA A 50 0.28 3.27 4.12
C ALA A 50 -1.19 2.83 4.19
N SER A 51 -1.86 2.95 5.35
CA SER A 51 -3.28 2.59 5.47
C SER A 51 -4.19 3.64 4.84
N ALA A 52 -3.86 4.92 5.01
CA ALA A 52 -4.58 6.01 4.37
C ALA A 52 -4.43 6.03 2.84
N ASN A 53 -3.39 5.38 2.30
CA ASN A 53 -3.05 5.44 0.87
C ASN A 53 -2.86 4.06 0.23
N VAL A 54 -3.41 2.98 0.80
CA VAL A 54 -3.10 1.60 0.36
C VAL A 54 -3.48 1.34 -1.10
N ASP A 55 -4.63 1.86 -1.55
CA ASP A 55 -5.10 1.69 -2.93
C ASP A 55 -4.19 2.40 -3.94
N GLN A 56 -3.80 3.64 -3.62
CA GLN A 56 -2.88 4.42 -4.46
C GLN A 56 -1.48 3.82 -4.43
N LEU A 57 -1.02 3.38 -3.27
CA LEU A 57 0.26 2.70 -3.12
C LEU A 57 0.30 1.42 -3.96
N ALA A 58 -0.77 0.61 -3.96
CA ALA A 58 -0.85 -0.58 -4.80
C ALA A 58 -0.71 -0.23 -6.30
N ALA A 59 -1.46 0.76 -6.78
CA ALA A 59 -1.38 1.20 -8.17
C ALA A 59 0.02 1.72 -8.55
N GLU A 60 0.63 2.54 -7.70
CA GLU A 60 1.95 3.11 -7.92
C GLU A 60 3.08 2.08 -7.82
N VAL A 61 2.97 1.11 -6.90
CA VAL A 61 3.90 -0.02 -6.81
C VAL A 61 3.82 -0.89 -8.07
N ALA A 62 2.60 -1.20 -8.55
CA ALA A 62 2.41 -1.94 -9.79
C ALA A 62 3.03 -1.19 -10.99
N ALA A 63 2.88 0.13 -11.04
CA ALA A 63 3.49 0.99 -12.05
C ALA A 63 5.01 1.14 -11.88
N GLY A 64 5.55 0.91 -10.69
CA GLY A 64 6.97 1.08 -10.35
C GLY A 64 7.40 2.54 -10.08
N HIS A 65 6.43 3.45 -9.94
CA HIS A 65 6.68 4.87 -9.68
C HIS A 65 5.43 5.55 -9.11
N GLY A 66 5.62 6.65 -8.39
CA GLY A 66 4.53 7.49 -7.91
C GLY A 66 4.88 8.31 -6.66
N GLU A 67 3.99 9.23 -6.30
CA GLU A 67 4.21 10.17 -5.19
C GLU A 67 4.03 9.49 -3.84
N THR A 68 3.02 8.63 -3.69
CA THR A 68 2.79 7.83 -2.47
C THR A 68 3.94 6.85 -2.25
N LEU A 69 4.41 6.18 -3.30
CA LEU A 69 5.55 5.26 -3.25
C LEU A 69 6.85 6.01 -2.87
N THR A 70 7.04 7.21 -3.42
CA THR A 70 8.19 8.06 -3.06
C THR A 70 8.12 8.58 -1.63
N THR A 71 6.91 8.89 -1.15
CA THR A 71 6.68 9.30 0.23
C THR A 71 6.94 8.14 1.17
N LEU A 72 6.47 6.93 0.85
CA LEU A 72 6.76 5.72 1.62
C LEU A 72 8.27 5.47 1.71
N ALA A 73 8.99 5.55 0.58
CA ALA A 73 10.46 5.45 0.57
C ALA A 73 11.12 6.48 1.51
N SER A 74 10.58 7.70 1.55
CA SER A 74 11.07 8.76 2.43
C SER A 74 10.78 8.48 3.91
N LEU A 75 9.66 7.84 4.24
CA LEU A 75 9.35 7.39 5.60
C LEU A 75 10.26 6.25 6.06
N TYR A 76 10.75 5.42 5.12
CA TYR A 76 11.85 4.47 5.35
C TYR A 76 13.25 5.12 5.36
N LYS A 77 13.32 6.45 5.16
CA LYS A 77 14.57 7.21 5.04
C LYS A 77 15.49 6.71 3.92
N ILE A 78 14.91 6.13 2.86
CA ILE A 78 15.64 5.63 1.70
C ILE A 78 16.26 6.82 0.96
N THR A 79 17.57 6.76 0.77
CA THR A 79 18.30 7.81 0.06
C THR A 79 17.88 7.88 -1.40
N PRO A 80 17.99 9.04 -2.06
CA PRO A 80 17.65 9.17 -3.48
C PRO A 80 18.40 8.18 -4.39
N ALA A 81 19.62 7.78 -4.02
CA ALA A 81 20.43 6.81 -4.75
C ALA A 81 19.83 5.39 -4.71
N ASP A 82 19.19 5.01 -3.61
CA ASP A 82 18.63 3.67 -3.40
C ASP A 82 17.13 3.59 -3.76
N ARG A 83 16.46 4.73 -3.98
CA ARG A 83 15.05 4.77 -4.40
C ARG A 83 14.73 3.92 -5.64
N PRO A 84 15.54 3.92 -6.72
CA PRO A 84 15.28 3.05 -7.86
C PRO A 84 15.30 1.56 -7.48
N ALA A 85 16.18 1.15 -6.58
CA ALA A 85 16.23 -0.22 -6.08
C ALA A 85 14.98 -0.55 -5.26
N PHE A 86 14.54 0.38 -4.41
CA PHE A 86 13.32 0.24 -3.64
C PHE A 86 12.08 0.11 -4.54
N TYR A 87 11.93 0.97 -5.56
CA TYR A 87 10.79 0.89 -6.48
C TYR A 87 10.77 -0.44 -7.23
N ALA A 88 11.92 -0.87 -7.76
CA ALA A 88 12.03 -2.16 -8.43
C ALA A 88 11.72 -3.34 -7.49
N LEU A 89 12.17 -3.29 -6.24
CA LEU A 89 11.85 -4.30 -5.23
C LEU A 89 10.34 -4.35 -4.98
N THR A 90 9.71 -3.22 -4.66
CA THR A 90 8.27 -3.17 -4.37
C THR A 90 7.43 -3.66 -5.54
N GLN A 91 7.80 -3.29 -6.78
CA GLN A 91 7.13 -3.75 -7.99
C GLN A 91 7.28 -5.26 -8.20
N ARG A 92 8.50 -5.80 -8.03
CA ARG A 92 8.76 -7.24 -8.16
C ARG A 92 8.00 -8.05 -7.10
N GLU A 93 7.94 -7.54 -5.88
CA GLU A 93 7.26 -8.19 -4.76
C GLU A 93 5.77 -7.83 -4.69
N TYR A 94 5.22 -7.07 -5.64
CA TYR A 94 3.82 -6.61 -5.63
C TYR A 94 2.83 -7.74 -5.35
N SER A 95 3.00 -8.87 -6.02
CA SER A 95 2.15 -10.06 -5.84
C SER A 95 2.26 -10.68 -4.46
N GLN A 96 3.37 -10.48 -3.73
CA GLN A 96 3.54 -10.92 -2.35
C GLN A 96 3.03 -9.87 -1.35
N LEU A 97 3.27 -8.58 -1.63
CA LEU A 97 2.83 -7.46 -0.81
C LEU A 97 1.30 -7.37 -0.77
N PHE A 98 0.63 -7.53 -1.92
CA PHE A 98 -0.82 -7.41 -2.07
C PHE A 98 -1.48 -8.76 -2.40
N ALA A 99 -0.86 -9.87 -1.99
CA ALA A 99 -1.30 -11.24 -2.31
C ALA A 99 -2.70 -11.59 -1.77
N LYS A 100 -3.05 -11.01 -0.61
CA LYS A 100 -4.28 -11.35 0.10
C LYS A 100 -5.35 -10.29 -0.19
N PRO A 101 -6.59 -10.68 -0.52
CA PRO A 101 -7.70 -9.75 -0.67
C PRO A 101 -8.00 -8.97 0.63
N ASP A 102 -7.64 -9.53 1.78
CA ASP A 102 -7.76 -8.92 3.11
C ASP A 102 -6.39 -8.54 3.70
N ALA A 103 -5.35 -8.35 2.88
CA ALA A 103 -4.05 -7.90 3.37
C ALA A 103 -4.21 -6.60 4.15
N THR A 104 -3.90 -6.61 5.44
CA THR A 104 -3.88 -5.37 6.21
C THR A 104 -2.65 -4.57 5.83
N THR A 105 -2.68 -3.25 6.04
CA THR A 105 -1.49 -2.42 5.87
C THR A 105 -0.30 -2.93 6.68
N GLY A 106 -0.56 -3.48 7.87
CA GLY A 106 0.47 -4.12 8.70
C GLY A 106 1.11 -5.32 8.00
N ASP A 107 0.31 -6.18 7.36
CA ASP A 107 0.82 -7.31 6.57
C ASP A 107 1.67 -6.83 5.39
N VAL A 108 1.21 -5.79 4.66
CA VAL A 108 1.93 -5.22 3.52
C VAL A 108 3.29 -4.67 3.96
N LEU A 109 3.33 -3.89 5.05
CA LEU A 109 4.57 -3.31 5.56
C LEU A 109 5.51 -4.38 6.13
N ALA A 110 5.00 -5.41 6.81
CA ALA A 110 5.82 -6.50 7.31
C ALA A 110 6.43 -7.34 6.17
N ALA A 111 5.66 -7.59 5.11
CA ALA A 111 6.15 -8.24 3.90
C ALA A 111 7.20 -7.38 3.18
N LEU A 112 6.99 -6.06 3.14
CA LEU A 112 7.94 -5.11 2.59
C LEU A 112 9.24 -5.08 3.38
N ASP A 113 9.19 -5.01 4.71
CA ASP A 113 10.36 -5.06 5.59
C ASP A 113 11.14 -6.35 5.36
N THR A 114 10.44 -7.49 5.25
CA THR A 114 11.05 -8.79 4.95
C THR A 114 11.73 -8.80 3.58
N ALA A 115 11.11 -8.19 2.56
CA ALA A 115 11.68 -8.09 1.22
C ALA A 115 12.93 -7.19 1.21
N MET A 116 12.87 -6.05 1.89
CA MET A 116 13.98 -5.12 2.01
C MET A 116 15.14 -5.72 2.79
N ALA A 117 14.88 -6.46 3.86
CA ALA A 117 15.90 -7.14 4.67
C ALA A 117 16.67 -8.21 3.86
N LYS A 118 16.06 -8.78 2.82
CA LYS A 118 16.68 -9.73 1.89
C LYS A 118 17.47 -9.05 0.77
N ASP A 119 17.28 -7.75 0.55
CA ASP A 119 17.98 -7.00 -0.49
C ASP A 119 19.25 -6.36 0.06
N ALA A 120 20.39 -6.66 -0.55
CA ALA A 120 21.70 -6.20 -0.07
C ALA A 120 21.87 -4.67 -0.07
N ARG A 121 21.06 -3.93 -0.84
CA ARG A 121 21.09 -2.46 -0.90
C ARG A 121 20.06 -1.81 0.02
N LEU A 122 19.07 -2.56 0.49
CA LEU A 122 17.95 -1.99 1.23
C LEU A 122 17.85 -2.50 2.67
N SER A 123 18.58 -3.56 3.01
CA SER A 123 18.54 -4.19 4.33
C SER A 123 18.96 -3.25 5.46
N HIS A 124 19.80 -2.24 5.20
CA HIS A 124 20.21 -1.28 6.23
C HIS A 124 19.15 -0.22 6.57
N TYR A 125 18.03 -0.16 5.82
CA TYR A 125 16.90 0.70 6.14
C TYR A 125 15.86 0.02 7.05
N VAL A 126 15.96 -1.30 7.21
CA VAL A 126 15.03 -2.14 7.99
C VAL A 126 15.83 -2.98 8.98
N GLY A 127 16.01 -2.44 10.19
CA GLY A 127 16.79 -3.04 11.25
C GLY A 127 16.77 -2.23 12.53
#